data_AF-A0A382DYZ2-F1
#
_entry.id   AF-A0A382DYZ2-F1
#
_cell.length_a   1.000
_cell.length_b   1.000
_cell.length_c   1.000
_cell.angle_alpha   90.00
_cell.angle_beta   90.00
_cell.angle_gamma   90.00
#
_symmetry.space_group_name_H-M   'P 1'
#
loop_
_entity.id
_entity.type
_entity.pdbx_description
1 polymer ?
#
loop_
_entity_poly.entity_id
_entity_poly.type
_entity_poly.pdbx_seq_one_letter_code
_entity_poly.pdbx_strand_id
1 'polypeptide(L)'
;DVFWNDLKVHRFHLEMSEAEWEAMKALDPHKGLAPAERLKKINGEQRELHRSRFPWAEGSLTINGQHLNGIGARYKGNASFNLMRGSLKRNMKIKLDWTNKDQNYNSVETLNLNAGGLDPSKLRDVFSYWLFREAGVPAPRTTFAEMTLTIPGRYEKEHLGLYTIVEQVNKSFLKDRFGSKKGLLMKPEGIASVEYHGDDWRFYAPLYRPDDQPSLAQSMRVMDFANVVNLSNTKQFRDSISSYLDIDGFLRFIAVNALIVNLDTLLAMPQNYYLHLSKDTNKFVFFPWDLDISFAGWPLGGKPADQMKLSLVHPHSSDAHKLIDRLLAMESVKLRYDKIISQLVEGIFSKEQLIKKFEKLERTILDSRERDTAAIESRNERGYPAPRGYQPPGIREFIDKRTSSIKRQLNGKETGYIFVHGRPGGRLGHLAQGGFGRGRLAMHMLIQGDLNEDKSISKKELLTMLSGWFDVMDREKAGKLNKAAFIKALPDAFFPSGRKPLGRIPEPYVAVGLFSLADSDEDGMATKQSLTSSFDGLLEKLAPGNSGKLNEHSLMIGLRSLIHQSRNGGEKR
;
A
#
# COMPACT_ATOMS: atom_id res chain seq x y z
N ASP A 1 -30.05 -1.39 5.33
CA ASP A 1 -29.23 -2.58 5.02
C ASP A 1 -28.78 -3.22 6.33
N VAL A 2 -29.36 -4.38 6.68
CA VAL A 2 -29.22 -5.01 8.03
C VAL A 2 -27.86 -5.67 8.24
N PHE A 3 -27.16 -6.02 7.15
CA PHE A 3 -25.86 -6.70 7.25
C PHE A 3 -24.75 -5.77 7.74
N TRP A 4 -24.71 -4.54 7.24
CA TRP A 4 -23.67 -3.56 7.59
C TRP A 4 -23.95 -2.79 8.89
N ASN A 5 -24.72 -3.38 9.80
CA ASN A 5 -24.94 -2.82 11.13
C ASN A 5 -23.69 -3.09 11.99
N ASP A 6 -23.02 -2.03 12.41
CA ASP A 6 -21.82 -2.10 13.25
C ASP A 6 -22.13 -2.41 14.73
N LEU A 7 -23.41 -2.56 15.09
CA LEU A 7 -23.88 -3.04 16.40
C LEU A 7 -24.39 -4.48 16.35
N LYS A 8 -23.92 -5.27 15.38
CA LYS A 8 -24.30 -6.68 15.22
C LYS A 8 -23.06 -7.56 15.05
N VAL A 9 -23.10 -8.73 15.68
CA VAL A 9 -22.16 -9.82 15.46
C VAL A 9 -22.88 -10.93 14.67
N HIS A 10 -22.34 -11.27 13.51
CA HIS A 10 -22.85 -12.33 12.65
C HIS A 10 -22.19 -13.67 13.00
N ARG A 11 -22.90 -14.79 12.82
CA ARG A 11 -22.32 -16.12 12.98
C ARG A 11 -21.88 -16.66 11.64
N PHE A 12 -20.58 -16.93 11.52
CA PHE A 12 -19.97 -17.45 10.30
C PHE A 12 -19.43 -18.85 10.57
N HIS A 13 -19.67 -19.77 9.64
CA HIS A 13 -19.07 -21.11 9.66
C HIS A 13 -18.41 -21.37 8.32
N LEU A 14 -17.07 -21.46 8.31
CA LEU A 14 -16.27 -21.78 7.14
C LEU A 14 -15.99 -23.28 7.12
N GLU A 15 -16.25 -23.93 6.00
CA GLU A 15 -15.93 -25.34 5.80
C GLU A 15 -15.09 -25.51 4.53
N MET A 16 -14.00 -26.26 4.63
CA MET A 16 -13.10 -26.54 3.51
C MET A 16 -12.55 -27.97 3.63
N SER A 17 -12.24 -28.61 2.50
CA SER A 17 -11.51 -29.87 2.55
C SER A 17 -10.08 -29.67 3.03
N GLU A 18 -9.44 -30.74 3.52
CA GLU A 18 -8.04 -30.68 3.93
C GLU A 18 -7.11 -30.25 2.80
N ALA A 19 -7.36 -30.71 1.57
CA ALA A 19 -6.59 -30.34 0.39
C ALA A 19 -6.68 -28.83 0.08
N GLU A 20 -7.88 -28.26 0.17
CA GLU A 20 -8.10 -26.81 -0.04
C GLU A 20 -7.45 -25.98 1.07
N TRP A 21 -7.55 -26.43 2.32
CA TRP A 21 -6.90 -25.78 3.47
C TRP A 21 -5.36 -25.76 3.33
N GLU A 22 -4.77 -26.88 2.95
CA GLU A 22 -3.32 -27.01 2.74
C GLU A 22 -2.84 -26.18 1.54
N ALA A 23 -3.64 -26.10 0.49
CA ALA A 23 -3.36 -25.26 -0.68
C ALA A 23 -3.40 -23.76 -0.36
N MET A 24 -4.24 -23.32 0.58
CA MET A 24 -4.36 -21.90 0.95
C MET A 24 -3.11 -21.33 1.67
N LYS A 25 -2.24 -22.19 2.20
CA LYS A 25 -0.99 -21.78 2.88
C LYS A 25 -0.14 -20.89 1.96
N ALA A 26 0.19 -19.70 2.46
CA ALA A 26 0.96 -18.71 1.70
C ALA A 26 2.31 -19.27 1.22
N LEU A 27 2.68 -18.88 0.00
CA LEU A 27 3.98 -19.16 -0.58
C LEU A 27 5.04 -18.24 0.03
N ASP A 28 6.26 -18.74 0.14
CA ASP A 28 7.41 -17.95 0.59
C ASP A 28 8.12 -17.39 -0.66
N PRO A 29 8.01 -16.07 -0.93
CA PRO A 29 8.63 -15.49 -2.11
C PRO A 29 10.17 -15.58 -2.10
N HIS A 30 10.79 -15.85 -0.94
CA HIS A 30 12.24 -15.99 -0.81
C HIS A 30 12.74 -17.42 -1.04
N LYS A 31 11.85 -18.41 -1.15
CA LYS A 31 12.21 -19.83 -1.33
C LYS A 31 12.00 -20.33 -2.76
N GLY A 32 11.82 -19.44 -3.73
CA GLY A 32 11.54 -19.79 -5.13
C GLY A 32 10.07 -20.16 -5.37
N LEU A 33 9.76 -20.63 -6.59
CA LEU A 33 8.42 -21.07 -6.96
C LEU A 33 8.02 -22.31 -6.14
N ALA A 34 6.79 -22.34 -5.64
CA ALA A 34 6.25 -23.53 -4.99
C ALA A 34 6.17 -24.69 -6.02
N PRO A 35 6.27 -25.96 -5.58
CA PRO A 35 6.08 -27.10 -6.47
C PRO A 35 4.79 -26.97 -7.26
N ALA A 36 4.84 -27.17 -8.58
CA ALA A 36 3.71 -26.96 -9.47
C ALA A 36 2.51 -27.85 -9.10
N GLU A 37 2.72 -29.03 -8.51
CA GLU A 37 1.61 -29.88 -8.03
C GLU A 37 0.82 -29.23 -6.89
N ARG A 38 1.48 -28.48 -5.99
CA ARG A 38 0.80 -27.81 -4.86
C ARG A 38 -0.16 -26.73 -5.32
N LEU A 39 0.09 -26.16 -6.51
CA LEU A 39 -0.72 -25.11 -7.11
C LEU A 39 -1.81 -25.66 -8.04
N LYS A 40 -1.94 -26.98 -8.17
CA LYS A 40 -3.05 -27.58 -8.91
C LYS A 40 -4.26 -27.82 -7.99
N LYS A 41 -5.44 -27.66 -8.55
CA LYS A 41 -6.70 -28.16 -8.00
C LYS A 41 -6.80 -29.67 -8.22
N ILE A 42 -7.78 -30.31 -7.57
CA ILE A 42 -8.05 -31.75 -7.74
C ILE A 42 -8.39 -32.09 -9.20
N ASN A 43 -9.04 -31.19 -9.93
CA ASN A 43 -9.35 -31.34 -11.35
C ASN A 43 -8.14 -31.08 -12.29
N GLY A 44 -6.95 -30.79 -11.74
CA GLY A 44 -5.72 -30.53 -12.49
C GLY A 44 -5.49 -29.08 -12.92
N GLU A 45 -6.49 -28.19 -12.77
CA GLU A 45 -6.38 -26.78 -13.12
C GLU A 45 -5.42 -26.03 -12.18
N GLN A 46 -4.77 -24.99 -12.68
CA GLN A 46 -3.93 -24.12 -11.86
C GLN A 46 -4.78 -23.23 -10.94
N ARG A 47 -4.32 -23.05 -9.71
CA ARG A 47 -4.92 -22.15 -8.72
C ARG A 47 -4.59 -20.70 -9.05
N GLU A 48 -5.59 -19.83 -8.93
CA GLU A 48 -5.37 -18.40 -8.97
C GLU A 48 -4.53 -17.96 -7.75
N LEU A 49 -3.52 -17.14 -8.00
CA LEU A 49 -2.63 -16.57 -6.97
C LEU A 49 -2.87 -15.07 -6.82
N HIS A 50 -3.01 -14.60 -5.57
CA HIS A 50 -2.93 -13.18 -5.27
C HIS A 50 -1.50 -12.76 -4.91
N ARG A 51 -0.96 -11.76 -5.63
CA ARG A 51 0.42 -11.23 -5.47
C ARG A 51 1.49 -12.34 -5.49
N SER A 52 1.27 -13.38 -6.30
CA SER A 52 2.15 -14.56 -6.40
C SER A 52 2.44 -15.25 -5.06
N ARG A 53 1.59 -15.02 -4.04
CA ARG A 53 1.86 -15.39 -2.65
C ARG A 53 0.70 -16.12 -2.00
N PHE A 54 -0.53 -15.71 -2.26
CA PHE A 54 -1.71 -16.23 -1.57
C PHE A 54 -2.61 -16.97 -2.56
N PRO A 55 -2.56 -18.32 -2.60
CA PRO A 55 -3.47 -19.11 -3.41
C PRO A 55 -4.91 -18.95 -2.93
N TRP A 56 -5.84 -18.96 -3.89
CA TRP A 56 -7.25 -19.14 -3.61
C TRP A 56 -7.57 -20.62 -3.40
N ALA A 57 -8.44 -20.88 -2.42
CA ALA A 57 -8.95 -22.19 -2.10
C ALA A 57 -10.48 -22.16 -2.04
N GLU A 58 -11.11 -23.28 -2.35
CA GLU A 58 -12.56 -23.43 -2.48
C GLU A 58 -13.17 -24.05 -1.22
N GLY A 59 -14.40 -23.66 -0.90
CA GLY A 59 -15.12 -24.19 0.26
C GLY A 59 -16.56 -23.72 0.31
N SER A 60 -17.17 -23.77 1.50
CA SER A 60 -18.50 -23.23 1.77
C SER A 60 -18.48 -22.30 2.97
N LEU A 61 -19.42 -21.36 3.01
CA LEU A 61 -19.60 -20.44 4.11
C LEU A 61 -21.07 -20.39 4.50
N THR A 62 -21.37 -20.63 5.77
CA THR A 62 -22.70 -20.40 6.33
C THR A 62 -22.72 -19.08 7.08
N ILE A 63 -23.59 -18.15 6.68
CA ILE A 63 -23.79 -16.84 7.32
C ILE A 63 -25.16 -16.82 7.98
N ASN A 64 -25.21 -16.75 9.32
CA ASN A 64 -26.46 -16.71 10.09
C ASN A 64 -27.47 -17.84 9.72
N GLY A 65 -26.97 -19.02 9.35
CA GLY A 65 -27.78 -20.16 8.93
C GLY A 65 -28.02 -20.28 7.42
N GLN A 66 -27.71 -19.24 6.63
CA GLN A 66 -27.75 -19.34 5.16
C GLN A 66 -26.45 -19.93 4.64
N HIS A 67 -26.53 -21.09 4.00
CA HIS A 67 -25.39 -21.81 3.46
C HIS A 67 -25.05 -21.35 2.03
N LEU A 68 -23.77 -21.10 1.75
CA LEU A 68 -23.25 -20.65 0.46
C LEU A 68 -22.11 -21.60 0.04
N ASN A 69 -22.30 -22.27 -1.10
CA ASN A 69 -21.34 -23.26 -1.61
C ASN A 69 -20.39 -22.65 -2.65
N GLY A 70 -19.23 -23.30 -2.83
CA GLY A 70 -18.26 -22.94 -3.86
C GLY A 70 -17.76 -21.50 -3.73
N ILE A 71 -17.54 -21.05 -2.49
CA ILE A 71 -16.89 -19.77 -2.20
C ILE A 71 -15.38 -19.89 -2.42
N GLY A 72 -14.71 -18.77 -2.61
CA GLY A 72 -13.25 -18.68 -2.70
C GLY A 72 -12.70 -18.00 -1.45
N ALA A 73 -11.77 -18.62 -0.75
CA ALA A 73 -11.09 -18.09 0.42
C ALA A 73 -9.58 -17.98 0.18
N ARG A 74 -8.97 -16.93 0.73
CA ARG A 74 -7.52 -16.81 0.83
C ARG A 74 -7.10 -15.97 2.01
N TYR A 75 -5.87 -16.15 2.47
CA TYR A 75 -5.24 -15.18 3.37
C TYR A 75 -5.03 -13.82 2.69
N LYS A 76 -4.94 -12.76 3.50
CA LYS A 76 -4.62 -11.40 3.06
C LYS A 76 -3.67 -10.67 4.02
N GLY A 77 -3.15 -9.55 3.54
CA GLY A 77 -2.25 -8.68 4.29
C GLY A 77 -0.79 -8.88 3.91
N ASN A 78 0.07 -8.05 4.49
CA ASN A 78 1.51 -8.15 4.33
C ASN A 78 2.19 -8.26 5.70
N ALA A 79 2.44 -7.14 6.37
CA ALA A 79 3.00 -7.11 7.71
C ALA A 79 2.10 -7.87 8.71
N SER A 80 0.79 -7.61 8.70
CA SER A 80 -0.17 -8.29 9.57
C SER A 80 -0.19 -9.80 9.36
N PHE A 81 -0.15 -10.30 8.12
CA PHE A 81 -0.07 -11.75 7.87
C PHE A 81 1.19 -12.39 8.50
N ASN A 82 2.34 -11.71 8.39
CA ASN A 82 3.60 -12.19 8.96
C ASN A 82 3.59 -12.14 10.49
N LEU A 83 3.01 -11.10 11.08
CA LEU A 83 2.86 -10.95 12.54
C LEU A 83 1.96 -12.04 13.14
N MET A 84 0.99 -12.51 12.37
CA MET A 84 0.05 -13.56 12.78
C MET A 84 0.55 -14.99 12.45
N ARG A 85 1.84 -15.14 12.11
CA ARG A 85 2.42 -16.46 11.83
C ARG A 85 2.36 -17.34 13.07
N GLY A 86 1.83 -18.54 12.91
CA GLY A 86 1.67 -19.51 14.00
C GLY A 86 0.28 -19.50 14.66
N SER A 87 -0.57 -18.53 14.35
CA SER A 87 -1.99 -18.57 14.73
C SER A 87 -2.84 -19.22 13.62
N LEU A 88 -3.89 -19.93 14.04
CA LEU A 88 -4.95 -20.46 13.18
C LEU A 88 -5.85 -19.32 12.66
N LYS A 89 -6.10 -18.31 13.50
CA LYS A 89 -6.87 -17.12 13.14
C LYS A 89 -5.99 -16.14 12.37
N ARG A 90 -6.37 -15.80 11.14
CA ARG A 90 -5.64 -14.86 10.27
C ARG A 90 -6.56 -14.02 9.43
N ASN A 91 -6.07 -12.86 9.01
CA ASN A 91 -6.77 -12.04 8.04
C ASN A 91 -7.09 -12.83 6.76
N MET A 92 -8.36 -12.80 6.35
CA MET A 92 -8.83 -13.50 5.16
C MET A 92 -9.62 -12.59 4.24
N LYS A 93 -9.67 -12.96 2.96
CA LYS A 93 -10.65 -12.47 2.00
C LYS A 93 -11.47 -13.67 1.52
N ILE A 94 -12.79 -13.50 1.53
CA ILE A 94 -13.74 -14.48 0.99
C ILE A 94 -14.50 -13.83 -0.17
N LYS A 95 -14.55 -14.52 -1.31
CA LYS A 95 -15.42 -14.22 -2.46
C LYS A 95 -16.57 -15.22 -2.45
N LEU A 96 -17.79 -14.73 -2.31
CA LEU A 96 -19.00 -15.54 -2.32
C LEU A 96 -19.37 -15.94 -3.75
N ASP A 97 -19.00 -15.12 -4.74
CA ASP A 97 -19.27 -15.30 -6.16
C ASP A 97 -18.15 -16.06 -6.90
N TRP A 98 -17.40 -16.91 -6.19
CA TRP A 98 -16.20 -17.53 -6.74
C TRP A 98 -16.53 -18.51 -7.87
N THR A 99 -17.31 -19.54 -7.59
CA THR A 99 -17.79 -20.51 -8.59
C THR A 99 -19.12 -20.09 -9.22
N ASN A 100 -20.05 -19.55 -8.43
CA ASN A 100 -21.35 -19.06 -8.90
C ASN A 100 -21.35 -17.52 -8.95
N LYS A 101 -21.35 -16.93 -10.16
CA LYS A 101 -21.23 -15.48 -10.37
C LYS A 101 -22.40 -14.64 -9.85
N ASP A 102 -23.56 -15.25 -9.62
CA ASP A 102 -24.74 -14.55 -9.10
C ASP A 102 -24.85 -14.67 -7.56
N GLN A 103 -24.01 -15.50 -6.93
CA GLN A 103 -24.07 -15.75 -5.49
C GLN A 103 -23.60 -14.54 -4.68
N ASN A 104 -24.46 -14.08 -3.78
CA ASN A 104 -24.17 -12.98 -2.86
C ASN A 104 -24.94 -13.18 -1.53
N TYR A 105 -24.59 -12.38 -0.52
CA TYR A 105 -25.33 -12.29 0.72
C TYR A 105 -25.72 -10.83 0.96
N ASN A 106 -27.01 -10.49 0.87
CA ASN A 106 -27.50 -9.11 0.97
C ASN A 106 -26.73 -8.14 0.05
N SER A 107 -26.56 -8.49 -1.22
CA SER A 107 -25.78 -7.74 -2.22
C SER A 107 -24.27 -7.63 -1.93
N VAL A 108 -23.74 -8.44 -1.00
CA VAL A 108 -22.30 -8.54 -0.73
C VAL A 108 -21.74 -9.75 -1.45
N GLU A 109 -20.72 -9.54 -2.28
CA GLU A 109 -20.01 -10.59 -3.03
C GLU A 109 -18.63 -10.88 -2.44
N THR A 110 -18.00 -9.90 -1.78
CA THR A 110 -16.64 -10.02 -1.23
C THR A 110 -16.59 -9.52 0.21
N LEU A 111 -15.99 -10.32 1.08
CA LEU A 111 -15.83 -10.06 2.50
C LEU A 111 -14.33 -9.91 2.82
N ASN A 112 -13.94 -8.79 3.43
CA ASN A 112 -12.61 -8.62 4.01
C ASN A 112 -12.70 -8.87 5.52
N LEU A 113 -12.12 -9.98 5.97
CA LEU A 113 -12.12 -10.39 7.38
C LEU A 113 -10.80 -9.96 8.03
N ASN A 114 -10.89 -9.02 8.97
CA ASN A 114 -9.79 -8.51 9.77
C ASN A 114 -9.81 -9.18 11.15
N ALA A 115 -8.76 -9.92 11.47
CA ALA A 115 -8.60 -10.60 12.75
C ALA A 115 -8.13 -9.66 13.89
N GLY A 116 -7.75 -8.42 13.56
CA GLY A 116 -7.33 -7.40 14.52
C GLY A 116 -6.08 -7.76 15.30
N GLY A 117 -5.05 -8.31 14.64
CA GLY A 117 -3.84 -8.81 15.33
C GLY A 117 -3.14 -7.73 16.18
N LEU A 118 -2.98 -6.52 15.66
CA LEU A 118 -2.36 -5.40 16.39
C LEU A 118 -3.37 -4.51 17.13
N ASP A 119 -4.66 -4.82 17.04
CA ASP A 119 -5.71 -4.07 17.70
C ASP A 119 -6.28 -4.89 18.86
N PRO A 120 -5.81 -4.66 20.11
CA PRO A 120 -6.34 -5.37 21.27
C PRO A 120 -7.82 -5.08 21.52
N SER A 121 -8.35 -3.95 21.04
CA SER A 121 -9.77 -3.61 21.22
C SER A 121 -10.68 -4.33 20.23
N LYS A 122 -10.16 -4.73 19.06
CA LYS A 122 -10.90 -5.18 17.87
C LYS A 122 -11.86 -4.14 17.26
N LEU A 123 -11.79 -2.88 17.70
CA LEU A 123 -12.75 -1.83 17.36
C LEU A 123 -12.18 -0.70 16.51
N ARG A 124 -10.86 -0.61 16.31
CA ARG A 124 -10.22 0.54 15.66
C ARG A 124 -10.74 0.76 14.25
N ASP A 125 -10.77 -0.29 13.41
CA ASP A 125 -11.32 -0.20 12.05
C ASP A 125 -12.75 0.37 12.06
N VAL A 126 -13.65 -0.24 12.84
CA VAL A 126 -15.07 0.15 12.90
C VAL A 126 -15.22 1.59 13.35
N PHE A 127 -14.47 1.98 14.37
CA PHE A 127 -14.55 3.31 14.96
C PHE A 127 -13.98 4.37 14.00
N SER A 128 -12.86 4.10 13.33
CA SER A 128 -12.29 5.01 12.33
C SER A 128 -13.19 5.16 11.11
N TYR A 129 -13.67 4.05 10.53
CA TYR A 129 -14.53 4.13 9.34
C TYR A 129 -15.85 4.85 9.64
N TRP A 130 -16.42 4.67 10.85
CA TRP A 130 -17.55 5.47 11.30
C TRP A 130 -17.24 6.98 11.28
N LEU A 131 -16.13 7.41 11.89
CA LEU A 131 -15.71 8.81 11.90
C LEU A 131 -15.53 9.40 10.49
N PHE A 132 -14.94 8.65 9.55
CA PHE A 132 -14.82 9.12 8.17
C PHE A 132 -16.17 9.31 7.49
N ARG A 133 -17.10 8.35 7.64
CA ARG A 133 -18.44 8.45 7.04
C ARG A 133 -19.23 9.62 7.62
N GLU A 134 -19.22 9.79 8.94
CA GLU A 134 -19.88 10.92 9.62
C GLU A 134 -19.25 12.26 9.24
N ALA A 135 -17.94 12.29 8.94
CA ALA A 135 -17.26 13.47 8.42
C ALA A 135 -17.58 13.76 6.95
N GLY A 136 -18.38 12.93 6.27
CA GLY A 136 -18.73 13.08 4.85
C GLY A 136 -17.66 12.61 3.87
N VAL A 137 -16.67 11.83 4.33
CA VAL A 137 -15.68 11.18 3.46
C VAL A 137 -16.24 9.82 3.05
N PRO A 138 -16.28 9.46 1.75
CA PRO A 138 -16.63 8.11 1.34
C PRO A 138 -15.77 7.10 2.09
N ALA A 139 -16.35 6.09 2.73
CA ALA A 139 -15.55 5.09 3.44
C ALA A 139 -16.29 3.75 3.49
N PRO A 140 -15.54 2.63 3.54
CA PRO A 140 -16.10 1.31 3.79
C PRO A 140 -17.07 1.28 4.97
N ARG A 141 -18.16 0.54 4.83
CA ARG A 141 -18.97 0.06 5.96
C ARG A 141 -18.25 -1.06 6.68
N THR A 142 -18.66 -1.32 7.93
CA THR A 142 -18.09 -2.39 8.75
C THR A 142 -19.16 -3.10 9.56
N THR A 143 -18.93 -4.36 9.88
CA THR A 143 -19.71 -5.15 10.86
C THR A 143 -18.79 -6.20 11.50
N PHE A 144 -19.33 -7.08 12.34
CA PHE A 144 -18.56 -8.13 13.02
C PHE A 144 -19.02 -9.53 12.63
N ALA A 145 -18.10 -10.48 12.63
CA ALA A 145 -18.42 -11.90 12.52
C ALA A 145 -17.67 -12.71 13.57
N GLU A 146 -18.38 -13.56 14.29
CA GLU A 146 -17.80 -14.62 15.09
C GLU A 146 -17.71 -15.87 14.21
N MET A 147 -16.49 -16.36 14.00
CA MET A 147 -16.20 -17.37 12.99
C MET A 147 -15.82 -18.71 13.60
N THR A 148 -16.35 -19.78 13.00
CA THR A 148 -15.97 -21.17 13.28
C THR A 148 -15.46 -21.85 12.01
N LEU A 149 -14.66 -22.90 12.15
CA LEU A 149 -14.00 -23.60 11.05
C LEU A 149 -14.19 -25.12 11.17
N THR A 150 -14.61 -25.75 10.07
CA THR A 150 -14.51 -27.20 9.89
C THR A 150 -13.55 -27.54 8.75
N ILE A 151 -12.55 -28.36 9.06
CA ILE A 151 -11.70 -29.06 8.10
C ILE A 151 -11.82 -30.54 8.43
N PRO A 152 -12.54 -31.36 7.63
CA PRO A 152 -12.76 -32.76 7.93
C PRO A 152 -11.46 -33.50 8.26
N GLY A 153 -11.47 -34.26 9.36
CA GLY A 153 -10.30 -34.98 9.86
C GLY A 153 -9.30 -34.14 10.67
N ARG A 154 -9.49 -32.82 10.79
CA ARG A 154 -8.53 -31.91 11.45
C ARG A 154 -9.14 -30.93 12.45
N TYR A 155 -10.22 -30.25 12.07
CA TYR A 155 -10.94 -29.28 12.91
C TYR A 155 -12.44 -29.51 12.73
N GLU A 156 -13.17 -29.62 13.84
CA GLU A 156 -14.64 -29.75 13.82
C GLU A 156 -15.24 -28.57 14.57
N LYS A 157 -15.85 -27.63 13.83
CA LYS A 157 -16.41 -26.37 14.36
C LYS A 157 -15.46 -25.60 15.29
N GLU A 158 -14.17 -25.63 14.99
CA GLU A 158 -13.14 -24.95 15.76
C GLU A 158 -13.42 -23.45 15.81
N HIS A 159 -13.35 -22.87 17.01
CA HIS A 159 -13.70 -21.47 17.22
C HIS A 159 -12.55 -20.54 16.82
N LEU A 160 -12.63 -19.91 15.65
CA LEU A 160 -11.58 -18.98 15.20
C LEU A 160 -11.65 -17.61 15.87
N GLY A 161 -12.80 -17.23 16.44
CA GLY A 161 -12.98 -15.97 17.16
C GLY A 161 -13.57 -14.83 16.34
N LEU A 162 -13.53 -13.62 16.91
CA LEU A 162 -14.14 -12.40 16.39
C LEU A 162 -13.35 -11.74 15.26
N TYR A 163 -14.00 -11.46 14.14
CA TYR A 163 -13.44 -10.70 13.02
C TYR A 163 -14.22 -9.40 12.80
N THR A 164 -13.51 -8.35 12.43
CA THR A 164 -14.12 -7.16 11.83
C THR A 164 -14.25 -7.40 10.33
N ILE A 165 -15.46 -7.25 9.79
CA ILE A 165 -15.73 -7.29 8.36
C ILE A 165 -15.64 -5.87 7.82
N VAL A 166 -14.80 -5.64 6.82
CA VAL A 166 -14.67 -4.35 6.12
C VAL A 166 -15.22 -4.50 4.69
N GLU A 167 -16.11 -3.58 4.31
CA GLU A 167 -16.69 -3.52 2.97
C GLU A 167 -15.61 -3.46 1.89
N GLN A 168 -15.75 -4.27 0.86
CA GLN A 168 -14.87 -4.24 -0.28
C GLN A 168 -15.12 -2.96 -1.09
N VAL A 169 -14.07 -2.16 -1.28
CA VAL A 169 -14.08 -1.08 -2.27
C VAL A 169 -13.98 -1.71 -3.65
N ASN A 170 -15.05 -1.59 -4.44
CA ASN A 170 -15.19 -2.09 -5.80
C ASN A 170 -16.27 -1.28 -6.54
N LYS A 171 -16.70 -1.75 -7.72
CA LYS A 171 -17.77 -1.11 -8.51
C LYS A 171 -19.09 -0.96 -7.74
N SER A 172 -19.45 -1.90 -6.85
CA SER A 172 -20.66 -1.80 -6.02
C SER A 172 -20.53 -0.71 -4.96
N PHE A 173 -19.37 -0.58 -4.31
CA PHE A 173 -19.06 0.57 -3.45
C PHE A 173 -19.16 1.90 -4.22
N LEU A 174 -18.63 1.97 -5.45
CA LEU A 174 -18.71 3.18 -6.25
C LEU A 174 -20.16 3.55 -6.61
N LYS A 175 -20.97 2.54 -6.99
CA LYS A 175 -22.39 2.76 -7.28
C LYS A 175 -23.12 3.35 -6.08
N ASP A 176 -22.85 2.84 -4.88
CA ASP A 176 -23.51 3.30 -3.67
C ASP A 176 -23.03 4.70 -3.23
N ARG A 177 -21.72 4.97 -3.23
CA ARG A 177 -21.16 6.24 -2.74
C ARG A 177 -21.16 7.38 -3.75
N PHE A 178 -21.10 7.07 -5.04
CA PHE A 178 -20.97 8.05 -6.12
C PHE A 178 -22.10 7.95 -7.16
N GLY A 179 -23.10 7.09 -6.96
CA GLY A 179 -24.23 6.90 -7.87
C GLY A 179 -23.87 6.16 -9.18
N SER A 180 -22.62 5.74 -9.36
CA SER A 180 -22.13 5.14 -10.61
C SER A 180 -21.01 4.13 -10.39
N LYS A 181 -21.00 3.06 -11.20
CA LYS A 181 -19.91 2.08 -11.27
C LYS A 181 -18.68 2.57 -12.07
N LYS A 182 -18.81 3.65 -12.85
CA LYS A 182 -17.74 4.18 -13.73
C LYS A 182 -16.86 5.22 -13.03
N GLY A 183 -15.71 5.50 -13.62
CA GLY A 183 -14.62 6.35 -13.10
C GLY A 183 -13.32 5.54 -13.09
N LEU A 184 -12.23 6.11 -12.56
CA LEU A 184 -10.99 5.35 -12.34
C LEU A 184 -10.79 5.15 -10.85
N LEU A 185 -10.97 3.92 -10.36
CA LEU A 185 -10.64 3.54 -9.00
C LEU A 185 -9.20 3.03 -8.94
N MET A 186 -8.44 3.54 -7.99
CA MET A 186 -7.03 3.25 -7.78
C MET A 186 -6.77 3.01 -6.30
N LYS A 187 -5.78 2.17 -6.01
CA LYS A 187 -5.29 1.94 -4.66
C LYS A 187 -3.79 2.23 -4.59
N PRO A 188 -3.39 3.50 -4.43
CA PRO A 188 -1.98 3.84 -4.49
C PRO A 188 -1.15 3.17 -3.38
N GLU A 189 0.01 2.66 -3.77
CA GLU A 189 1.08 2.18 -2.90
C GLU A 189 2.39 2.83 -3.39
N GLY A 190 3.07 3.55 -2.51
CA GLY A 190 4.28 4.32 -2.83
C GLY A 190 4.04 5.75 -3.30
N ILE A 191 2.80 6.22 -3.31
CA ILE A 191 2.44 7.62 -3.60
C ILE A 191 2.04 8.33 -2.33
N ALA A 192 2.83 9.34 -1.97
CA ALA A 192 2.68 10.09 -0.74
C ALA A 192 1.95 11.41 -0.97
N SER A 193 2.48 12.19 -1.90
CA SER A 193 2.06 13.54 -2.23
C SER A 193 1.80 13.71 -3.73
N VAL A 194 1.26 12.65 -4.37
CA VAL A 194 1.00 12.59 -5.82
C VAL A 194 2.23 12.96 -6.62
N GLU A 195 3.33 12.27 -6.34
CA GLU A 195 4.64 12.47 -6.97
C GLU A 195 4.55 12.41 -8.51
N TYR A 196 5.32 13.27 -9.18
CA TYR A 196 5.43 13.29 -10.63
C TYR A 196 6.49 12.30 -11.12
N HIS A 197 6.09 11.43 -12.04
CA HIS A 197 6.92 10.35 -12.59
C HIS A 197 7.16 10.48 -14.10
N GLY A 198 6.98 11.68 -14.66
CA GLY A 198 7.08 11.93 -16.10
C GLY A 198 5.72 11.88 -16.80
N ASP A 199 5.75 11.84 -18.13
CA ASP A 199 4.58 11.91 -19.02
C ASP A 199 4.17 10.53 -19.58
N ASP A 200 4.60 9.44 -18.93
CA ASP A 200 4.31 8.07 -19.35
C ASP A 200 3.60 7.29 -18.23
N TRP A 201 2.38 6.84 -18.53
CA TRP A 201 1.51 6.11 -17.62
C TRP A 201 2.15 4.83 -17.05
N ARG A 202 3.10 4.21 -17.77
CA ARG A 202 3.81 3.01 -17.29
C ARG A 202 4.55 3.24 -15.98
N PHE A 203 4.94 4.48 -15.68
CA PHE A 203 5.57 4.84 -14.39
C PHE A 203 4.57 5.09 -13.26
N TYR A 204 3.29 5.28 -13.58
CA TYR A 204 2.22 5.52 -12.62
C TYR A 204 1.46 4.23 -12.30
N ALA A 205 1.19 3.39 -13.31
CA ALA A 205 0.33 2.21 -13.17
C ALA A 205 0.72 1.27 -12.00
N PRO A 206 2.00 0.90 -11.81
CA PRO A 206 2.40 0.03 -10.69
C PRO A 206 2.21 0.67 -9.31
N LEU A 207 2.31 2.00 -9.23
CA LEU A 207 2.20 2.77 -7.99
C LEU A 207 0.75 3.10 -7.65
N TYR A 208 -0.03 3.57 -8.63
CA TYR A 208 -1.43 3.94 -8.43
C TYR A 208 -2.37 2.74 -8.42
N ARG A 209 -2.00 1.65 -9.09
CA ARG A 209 -2.70 0.36 -9.09
C ARG A 209 -4.20 0.51 -9.40
N PRO A 210 -4.54 0.88 -10.64
CA PRO A 210 -5.93 1.00 -11.04
C PRO A 210 -6.63 -0.37 -11.04
N ASP A 211 -7.91 -0.39 -10.68
CA ASP A 211 -8.73 -1.60 -10.67
C ASP A 211 -9.12 -2.07 -12.09
N ASP A 212 -9.15 -1.15 -13.06
CA ASP A 212 -9.40 -1.40 -14.48
C ASP A 212 -8.30 -0.73 -15.33
N GLN A 213 -8.11 -1.15 -16.58
CA GLN A 213 -7.22 -0.42 -17.49
C GLN A 213 -7.78 0.99 -17.74
N PRO A 214 -7.02 2.05 -17.43
CA PRO A 214 -7.48 3.40 -17.65
C PRO A 214 -7.49 3.75 -19.13
N SER A 215 -8.46 4.58 -19.53
CA SER A 215 -8.41 5.26 -20.83
C SER A 215 -7.25 6.27 -20.88
N LEU A 216 -6.81 6.63 -22.09
CA LEU A 216 -5.77 7.64 -22.29
C LEU A 216 -6.08 8.94 -21.54
N ALA A 217 -7.32 9.43 -21.61
CA ALA A 217 -7.74 10.64 -20.91
C ALA A 217 -7.62 10.52 -19.38
N GLN A 218 -7.96 9.36 -18.81
CA GLN A 218 -7.81 9.12 -17.37
C GLN A 218 -6.33 9.04 -16.96
N SER A 219 -5.50 8.36 -17.76
CA SER A 219 -4.06 8.29 -17.53
C SER A 219 -3.42 9.69 -17.57
N MET A 220 -3.72 10.48 -18.61
CA MET A 220 -3.29 11.88 -18.71
C MET A 220 -3.75 12.68 -17.50
N ARG A 221 -5.01 12.52 -17.08
CA ARG A 221 -5.55 13.25 -15.93
C ARG A 221 -4.78 13.02 -14.62
N VAL A 222 -4.29 11.80 -14.39
CA VAL A 222 -3.45 11.48 -13.23
C VAL A 222 -2.07 12.13 -13.36
N MET A 223 -1.46 12.04 -14.54
CA MET A 223 -0.14 12.62 -14.80
C MET A 223 -0.17 14.16 -14.70
N ASP A 224 -1.21 14.79 -15.23
CA ASP A 224 -1.45 16.23 -15.14
C ASP A 224 -1.65 16.68 -13.70
N PHE A 225 -2.39 15.91 -12.90
CA PHE A 225 -2.56 16.21 -11.48
C PHE A 225 -1.23 16.18 -10.74
N ALA A 226 -0.43 15.13 -10.97
CA ALA A 226 0.92 15.04 -10.41
C ALA A 226 1.81 16.20 -10.89
N ASN A 227 1.74 16.58 -12.16
CA ASN A 227 2.46 17.71 -12.73
C ASN A 227 2.09 19.04 -12.03
N VAL A 228 0.78 19.32 -11.93
CA VAL A 228 0.27 20.54 -11.27
C VAL A 228 0.76 20.61 -9.82
N VAL A 229 0.70 19.51 -9.07
CA VAL A 229 1.14 19.51 -7.66
C VAL A 229 2.65 19.71 -7.54
N ASN A 230 3.44 19.14 -8.46
CA ASN A 230 4.89 19.04 -8.28
C ASN A 230 5.71 20.11 -9.00
N LEU A 231 5.26 20.58 -10.15
CA LEU A 231 6.05 21.36 -11.11
C LEU A 231 5.46 22.74 -11.41
N SER A 232 4.15 22.95 -11.19
CA SER A 232 3.55 24.26 -11.42
C SER A 232 4.00 25.29 -10.38
N ASN A 233 4.08 26.56 -10.77
CA ASN A 233 4.34 27.65 -9.82
C ASN A 233 3.12 27.93 -8.91
N THR A 234 3.29 28.78 -7.89
CA THR A 234 2.24 29.07 -6.90
C THR A 234 0.93 29.57 -7.52
N LYS A 235 1.01 30.47 -8.50
CA LYS A 235 -0.18 31.02 -9.17
C LYS A 235 -0.89 29.93 -9.98
N GLN A 236 -0.14 29.19 -10.80
CA GLN A 236 -0.70 28.11 -11.62
C GLN A 236 -1.38 27.03 -10.77
N PHE A 237 -0.77 26.61 -9.66
CA PHE A 237 -1.39 25.66 -8.74
C PHE A 237 -2.69 26.19 -8.17
N ARG A 238 -2.68 27.42 -7.62
CA ARG A 238 -3.86 28.07 -7.04
C ARG A 238 -5.01 28.12 -8.05
N ASP A 239 -4.71 28.49 -9.29
CA ASP A 239 -5.71 28.69 -10.33
C ASP A 239 -6.27 27.36 -10.88
N SER A 240 -5.53 26.25 -10.79
CA SER A 240 -5.88 24.99 -11.45
C SER A 240 -6.30 23.85 -10.53
N ILE A 241 -5.82 23.81 -9.28
CA ILE A 241 -5.96 22.64 -8.38
C ILE A 241 -7.42 22.24 -8.13
N SER A 242 -8.33 23.22 -8.06
CA SER A 242 -9.77 22.99 -7.83
C SER A 242 -10.46 22.25 -8.98
N SER A 243 -9.85 22.24 -10.17
CA SER A 243 -10.33 21.45 -11.30
C SER A 243 -9.96 19.97 -11.16
N TYR A 244 -8.86 19.65 -10.47
CA TYR A 244 -8.35 18.27 -10.31
C TYR A 244 -8.83 17.61 -9.02
N LEU A 245 -8.95 18.34 -7.93
CA LEU A 245 -9.17 17.77 -6.61
C LEU A 245 -10.53 18.18 -6.03
N ASP A 246 -11.22 17.23 -5.42
CA ASP A 246 -12.25 17.55 -4.44
C ASP A 246 -11.58 18.07 -3.16
N ILE A 247 -11.34 19.39 -3.11
CA ILE A 247 -10.58 20.03 -2.03
C ILE A 247 -11.26 19.80 -0.69
N ASP A 248 -12.57 20.00 -0.58
CA ASP A 248 -13.27 19.90 0.71
C ASP A 248 -13.31 18.45 1.20
N GLY A 249 -13.51 17.47 0.30
CA GLY A 249 -13.37 16.05 0.61
C GLY A 249 -11.96 15.67 1.07
N PHE A 250 -10.92 16.18 0.40
CA PHE A 250 -9.53 15.95 0.79
C PHE A 250 -9.18 16.58 2.15
N LEU A 251 -9.67 17.79 2.43
CA LEU A 251 -9.47 18.45 3.73
C LEU A 251 -10.13 17.67 4.87
N ARG A 252 -11.35 17.14 4.67
CA ARG A 252 -12.00 16.23 5.64
C ARG A 252 -11.21 14.93 5.81
N PHE A 253 -10.69 14.37 4.72
CA PHE A 253 -9.87 13.16 4.76
C PHE A 253 -8.60 13.36 5.61
N ILE A 254 -7.84 14.45 5.41
CA ILE A 254 -6.64 14.70 6.23
C ILE A 254 -7.00 15.10 7.67
N ALA A 255 -8.10 15.84 7.87
CA ALA A 255 -8.58 16.23 9.20
C ALA A 255 -8.92 15.01 10.06
N VAL A 256 -9.69 14.06 9.53
CA VAL A 256 -10.06 12.84 10.28
C VAL A 256 -8.82 12.00 10.58
N ASN A 257 -7.90 11.81 9.62
CA ASN A 257 -6.64 11.10 9.86
C ASN A 257 -5.80 11.78 10.96
N ALA A 258 -5.76 13.11 11.00
CA ALA A 258 -5.07 13.86 12.05
C ALA A 258 -5.74 13.65 13.42
N LEU A 259 -7.07 13.72 13.49
CA LEU A 259 -7.84 13.57 14.72
C LEU A 259 -7.69 12.16 15.32
N ILE A 260 -7.84 11.11 14.49
CA ILE A 260 -7.68 9.70 14.91
C ILE A 260 -6.22 9.27 15.02
N VAL A 261 -5.25 10.13 14.70
CA VAL A 261 -3.82 9.81 14.70
C VAL A 261 -3.54 8.55 13.86
N ASN A 262 -3.83 8.64 12.57
CA ASN A 262 -3.48 7.61 11.60
C ASN A 262 -2.19 8.00 10.86
N LEU A 263 -1.06 7.45 11.29
CA LEU A 263 0.24 7.68 10.66
C LEU A 263 0.58 6.62 9.59
N ASP A 264 -0.06 5.44 9.61
CA ASP A 264 0.11 4.44 8.56
C ASP A 264 -0.77 4.74 7.33
N THR A 265 -0.83 6.00 6.95
CA THR A 265 -1.51 6.52 5.76
C THR A 265 -0.68 7.65 5.19
N LEU A 266 -1.20 8.36 4.19
CA LEU A 266 -0.48 9.43 3.52
C LEU A 266 -0.01 10.61 4.40
N LEU A 267 -0.21 10.57 5.71
CA LEU A 267 0.45 11.46 6.65
C LEU A 267 1.91 11.06 6.89
N ALA A 268 2.26 9.77 7.03
CA ALA A 268 3.65 9.34 7.22
C ALA A 268 4.06 8.13 6.34
N MET A 269 3.13 7.35 5.80
CA MET A 269 3.41 6.24 4.90
C MET A 269 2.64 6.38 3.58
N PRO A 270 3.26 6.15 2.41
CA PRO A 270 2.61 6.34 1.11
C PRO A 270 1.68 5.16 0.76
N GLN A 271 0.71 4.84 1.61
CA GLN A 271 -0.18 3.69 1.45
C GLN A 271 -1.52 3.91 2.17
N ASN A 272 -2.40 2.90 2.14
CA ASN A 272 -3.62 2.83 2.94
C ASN A 272 -4.63 3.96 2.67
N TYR A 273 -4.83 4.24 1.38
CA TYR A 273 -5.96 5.02 0.87
C TYR A 273 -6.35 4.52 -0.52
N TYR A 274 -7.56 4.87 -0.93
CA TYR A 274 -8.01 4.79 -2.32
C TYR A 274 -8.09 6.18 -2.92
N LEU A 275 -7.94 6.21 -4.23
CA LEU A 275 -8.09 7.39 -5.05
C LEU A 275 -9.10 7.08 -6.15
N HIS A 276 -10.16 7.87 -6.25
CA HIS A 276 -11.15 7.74 -7.31
C HIS A 276 -11.17 8.99 -8.18
N LEU A 277 -10.96 8.83 -9.49
CA LEU A 277 -11.27 9.87 -10.47
C LEU A 277 -12.75 9.75 -10.85
N SER A 278 -13.55 10.69 -10.37
CA SER A 278 -14.98 10.74 -10.65
C SER A 278 -15.24 10.99 -12.13
N LYS A 279 -16.14 10.20 -12.72
CA LYS A 279 -16.58 10.41 -14.11
C LYS A 279 -17.35 11.71 -14.30
N ASP A 280 -18.03 12.18 -13.25
CA ASP A 280 -19.01 13.27 -13.34
C ASP A 280 -18.34 14.62 -13.14
N THR A 281 -17.38 14.68 -12.21
CA THR A 281 -16.67 15.93 -11.88
C THR A 281 -15.28 16.00 -12.49
N ASN A 282 -14.74 14.87 -12.98
CA ASN A 282 -13.34 14.73 -13.39
C ASN A 282 -12.34 15.14 -12.31
N LYS A 283 -12.74 14.98 -11.04
CA LYS A 283 -11.94 15.27 -9.84
C LYS A 283 -11.54 14.00 -9.12
N PHE A 284 -10.38 14.06 -8.47
CA PHE A 284 -9.86 13.06 -7.57
C PHE A 284 -10.51 13.17 -6.19
N VAL A 285 -10.96 12.04 -5.67
CA VAL A 285 -11.55 11.87 -4.34
C VAL A 285 -10.72 10.86 -3.56
N PHE A 286 -10.25 11.27 -2.38
CA PHE A 286 -9.45 10.43 -1.48
C PHE A 286 -10.35 9.82 -0.41
N PHE A 287 -10.09 8.56 -0.06
CA PHE A 287 -10.78 7.89 1.03
C PHE A 287 -9.95 6.78 1.68
N PRO A 288 -10.22 6.45 2.95
CA PRO A 288 -9.31 5.63 3.75
C PRO A 288 -9.37 4.14 3.43
N TRP A 289 -8.30 3.45 3.77
CA TRP A 289 -8.24 1.99 3.86
C TRP A 289 -7.31 1.58 5.00
N ASP A 290 -7.45 0.37 5.54
CA ASP A 290 -6.60 -0.22 6.61
C ASP A 290 -6.40 0.71 7.82
N LEU A 291 -7.37 0.73 8.74
CA LEU A 291 -7.40 1.68 9.85
C LEU A 291 -7.18 1.00 11.22
N ASP A 292 -6.78 -0.27 11.22
CA ASP A 292 -6.63 -1.12 12.42
C ASP A 292 -5.52 -0.65 13.36
N ILE A 293 -4.55 0.12 12.86
CA ILE A 293 -3.44 0.69 13.65
C ILE A 293 -3.50 2.22 13.79
N SER A 294 -4.70 2.79 13.65
CA SER A 294 -5.01 4.16 14.05
C SER A 294 -5.11 4.31 15.58
N PHE A 295 -5.50 5.49 16.06
CA PHE A 295 -5.61 5.84 17.49
C PHE A 295 -4.27 5.69 18.22
N ALA A 296 -3.21 6.26 17.63
CA ALA A 296 -1.83 6.10 18.10
C ALA A 296 -1.42 4.61 18.22
N GLY A 297 -1.89 3.77 17.29
CA GLY A 297 -1.64 2.34 17.25
C GLY A 297 -0.46 1.93 16.36
N TRP A 298 0.16 2.87 15.64
CA TRP A 298 1.20 2.57 14.66
C TRP A 298 2.56 2.36 15.35
N PRO A 299 3.15 1.14 15.32
CA PRO A 299 4.37 0.86 16.08
C PRO A 299 5.61 1.63 15.62
N LEU A 300 5.62 2.13 14.39
CA LEU A 300 6.73 2.91 13.83
C LEU A 300 6.59 4.42 14.10
N GLY A 301 5.47 4.87 14.67
CA GLY A 301 5.18 6.28 14.93
C GLY A 301 5.83 6.86 16.19
N GLY A 302 6.72 6.12 16.85
CA GLY A 302 7.27 6.50 18.16
C GLY A 302 6.34 6.15 19.32
N LYS A 303 6.55 6.76 20.50
CA LYS A 303 5.77 6.44 21.71
C LYS A 303 4.29 6.86 21.53
N PRO A 304 3.31 6.05 21.99
CA PRO A 304 1.89 6.42 21.94
C PRO A 304 1.58 7.80 22.54
N ALA A 305 2.22 8.13 23.66
CA ALA A 305 2.01 9.42 24.35
C ALA A 305 2.39 10.64 23.49
N ASP A 306 3.36 10.48 22.59
CA ASP A 306 3.77 11.54 21.65
C ASP A 306 2.83 11.55 20.43
N GLN A 307 2.51 10.38 19.89
CA GLN A 307 1.55 10.23 18.78
C GLN A 307 0.18 10.86 19.12
N MET A 308 -0.34 10.66 20.33
CA MET A 308 -1.61 11.27 20.77
C MET A 308 -1.58 12.82 20.79
N LYS A 309 -0.40 13.42 20.69
CA LYS A 309 -0.20 14.87 20.56
C LYS A 309 -0.03 15.33 19.11
N LEU A 310 -0.23 14.46 18.10
CA LEU A 310 -0.04 14.78 16.68
C LEU A 310 -0.59 16.17 16.32
N SER A 311 0.19 16.95 15.60
CA SER A 311 -0.17 18.32 15.21
C SER A 311 -1.40 18.34 14.32
N LEU A 312 -2.32 19.27 14.60
CA LEU A 312 -3.50 19.50 13.77
C LEU A 312 -3.16 20.32 12.53
N VAL A 313 -2.17 21.21 12.62
CA VAL A 313 -1.78 22.13 11.54
C VAL A 313 -0.67 21.57 10.65
N HIS A 314 0.12 20.62 11.17
CA HIS A 314 1.13 19.87 10.42
C HIS A 314 0.97 18.36 10.70
N PRO A 315 -0.12 17.72 10.24
CA PRO A 315 -0.44 16.34 10.62
C PRO A 315 0.39 15.28 9.88
N HIS A 316 1.06 15.66 8.79
CA HIS A 316 1.95 14.78 8.06
C HIS A 316 3.35 14.76 8.70
N SER A 317 4.21 13.84 8.26
CA SER A 317 5.58 13.73 8.75
C SER A 317 6.37 15.03 8.49
N SER A 318 7.55 15.16 9.08
CA SER A 318 8.43 16.30 8.85
C SER A 318 8.96 16.41 7.41
N ASP A 319 8.81 15.35 6.61
CA ASP A 319 9.16 15.38 5.20
C ASP A 319 8.10 16.15 4.42
N ALA A 320 8.53 16.90 3.41
CA ALA A 320 7.64 17.70 2.59
C ALA A 320 6.50 16.86 1.99
N HIS A 321 5.27 17.33 2.17
CA HIS A 321 4.07 16.79 1.55
C HIS A 321 3.45 17.85 0.65
N LYS A 322 4.04 18.05 -0.54
CA LYS A 322 3.69 19.11 -1.50
C LYS A 322 2.19 19.37 -1.67
N LEU A 323 1.34 18.35 -1.76
CA LEU A 323 -0.10 18.55 -1.89
C LEU A 323 -0.70 19.24 -0.65
N ILE A 324 -0.46 18.70 0.54
CA ILE A 324 -0.95 19.27 1.81
C ILE A 324 -0.32 20.65 2.03
N ASP A 325 1.00 20.75 1.89
CA ASP A 325 1.75 22.00 2.12
C ASP A 325 1.26 23.14 1.23
N ARG A 326 1.10 22.89 -0.07
CA ARG A 326 0.66 23.92 -1.02
C ARG A 326 -0.81 24.29 -0.83
N LEU A 327 -1.66 23.34 -0.45
CA LEU A 327 -3.06 23.62 -0.12
C LEU A 327 -3.16 24.48 1.14
N LEU A 328 -2.47 24.11 2.22
CA LEU A 328 -2.53 24.85 3.48
C LEU A 328 -1.76 26.17 3.45
N ALA A 329 -0.88 26.39 2.47
CA ALA A 329 -0.28 27.69 2.18
C ALA A 329 -1.27 28.68 1.52
N MET A 330 -2.41 28.22 1.01
CA MET A 330 -3.49 29.09 0.53
C MET A 330 -4.39 29.48 1.70
N GLU A 331 -4.39 30.76 2.09
CA GLU A 331 -5.14 31.27 3.25
C GLU A 331 -6.61 30.84 3.25
N SER A 332 -7.29 30.96 2.10
CA SER A 332 -8.70 30.56 1.98
C SER A 332 -8.94 29.06 2.19
N VAL A 333 -7.98 28.20 1.85
CA VAL A 333 -8.04 26.74 2.05
C VAL A 333 -7.69 26.40 3.49
N LYS A 334 -6.70 27.09 4.08
CA LYS A 334 -6.35 26.95 5.50
C LYS A 334 -7.53 27.28 6.41
N LEU A 335 -8.23 28.39 6.15
CA LEU A 335 -9.43 28.78 6.90
C LEU A 335 -10.54 27.72 6.79
N ARG A 336 -10.72 27.09 5.62
CA ARG A 336 -11.66 25.96 5.45
C ARG A 336 -11.24 24.75 6.27
N TYR A 337 -9.96 24.40 6.26
CA TYR A 337 -9.43 23.28 7.04
C TYR A 337 -9.62 23.51 8.55
N ASP A 338 -9.33 24.71 9.04
CA ASP A 338 -9.54 25.06 10.45
C ASP A 338 -11.02 24.97 10.84
N LYS A 339 -11.91 25.47 9.98
CA LYS A 339 -13.36 25.32 10.17
C LYS A 339 -13.79 23.85 10.22
N ILE A 340 -13.26 23.00 9.34
CA ILE A 340 -13.54 21.56 9.34
C ILE A 340 -13.08 20.94 10.66
N ILE A 341 -11.86 21.24 11.13
CA ILE A 341 -11.35 20.73 12.41
C ILE A 341 -12.26 21.15 13.56
N SER A 342 -12.60 22.44 13.67
CA SER A 342 -13.50 22.91 14.73
C SER A 342 -14.86 22.21 14.70
N GLN A 343 -15.48 22.10 13.52
CA GLN A 343 -16.77 21.43 13.37
C GLN A 343 -16.73 19.94 13.76
N LEU A 344 -15.65 19.24 13.40
CA LEU A 344 -15.48 17.83 13.78
C LEU A 344 -15.27 17.68 15.28
N VAL A 345 -14.45 18.53 15.90
CA VAL A 345 -14.12 18.49 17.34
C VAL A 345 -15.32 18.87 18.21
N GLU A 346 -16.12 19.85 17.79
CA GLU A 346 -17.35 20.26 18.48
C GLU A 346 -18.49 19.25 18.27
N GLY A 347 -18.50 18.55 17.14
CA GLY A 347 -19.50 17.54 16.79
C GLY A 347 -19.05 16.11 17.09
N ILE A 348 -18.85 15.34 16.04
CA ILE A 348 -18.69 13.87 16.08
C ILE A 348 -17.44 13.38 16.81
N PHE A 349 -16.41 14.24 16.92
CA PHE A 349 -15.15 13.97 17.61
C PHE A 349 -15.12 14.57 19.02
N SER A 350 -16.23 15.11 19.51
CA SER A 350 -16.34 15.51 20.92
C SER A 350 -16.18 14.28 21.83
N LYS A 351 -15.60 14.49 23.02
CA LYS A 351 -15.36 13.41 23.98
C LYS A 351 -16.64 12.62 24.30
N GLU A 352 -17.77 13.32 24.45
CA GLU A 352 -19.06 12.70 24.73
C GLU A 352 -19.51 11.74 23.60
N GLN A 353 -19.47 12.19 22.34
CA GLN A 353 -19.89 11.36 21.21
C GLN A 353 -18.94 10.17 20.99
N LEU A 354 -17.64 10.39 21.16
CA LEU A 354 -16.63 9.34 21.07
C LEU A 354 -16.85 8.25 22.12
N ILE A 355 -17.03 8.62 23.39
CA ILE A 355 -17.30 7.65 24.48
C ILE A 355 -18.62 6.92 24.25
N LYS A 356 -19.69 7.65 23.88
CA LYS A 356 -21.01 7.07 23.61
C LYS A 356 -20.96 6.03 22.48
N LYS A 357 -20.25 6.29 21.39
CA LYS A 357 -20.10 5.33 20.30
C LYS A 357 -19.21 4.14 20.72
N PHE A 358 -18.09 4.42 21.39
CA PHE A 358 -17.20 3.38 21.90
C PHE A 358 -17.91 2.39 22.82
N GLU A 359 -18.70 2.87 23.78
CA GLU A 359 -19.44 2.01 24.73
C GLU A 359 -20.45 1.10 24.05
N LYS A 360 -21.15 1.61 23.03
CA LYS A 360 -22.08 0.78 22.23
C LYS A 360 -21.34 -0.32 21.49
N LEU A 361 -20.19 0.00 20.88
CA LEU A 361 -19.36 -0.97 20.17
C LEU A 361 -18.75 -1.99 21.13
N GLU A 362 -18.21 -1.55 22.26
CA GLU A 362 -17.62 -2.40 23.29
C GLU A 362 -18.64 -3.40 23.84
N ARG A 363 -19.84 -2.93 24.19
CA ARG A 363 -20.94 -3.81 24.62
C ARG A 363 -21.37 -4.80 23.53
N THR A 364 -21.33 -4.41 22.26
CA THR A 364 -21.73 -5.28 21.14
C THR A 364 -20.82 -6.51 21.02
N ILE A 365 -19.52 -6.35 21.28
CA ILE A 365 -18.53 -7.40 20.99
C ILE A 365 -17.95 -8.06 22.24
N LEU A 366 -18.32 -7.63 23.45
CA LEU A 366 -17.68 -8.06 24.69
C LEU A 366 -17.59 -9.59 24.78
N ASP A 367 -18.73 -10.27 24.70
CA ASP A 367 -18.80 -11.73 24.84
C ASP A 367 -18.02 -12.46 23.72
N SER A 368 -18.10 -11.98 22.48
CA SER A 368 -17.36 -12.58 21.36
C SER A 368 -15.86 -12.32 21.44
N ARG A 369 -15.44 -11.21 22.04
CA ARG A 369 -14.03 -10.89 22.30
C ARG A 369 -13.46 -11.75 23.43
N GLU A 370 -14.24 -12.03 24.46
CA GLU A 370 -13.85 -12.97 25.53
C GLU A 370 -13.67 -14.39 24.99
N ARG A 371 -14.59 -14.87 24.15
CA ARG A 371 -14.46 -16.17 23.47
C ARG A 371 -13.30 -16.22 22.49
N ASP A 372 -12.99 -15.12 21.81
CA ASP A 372 -11.79 -14.99 20.97
C ASP A 372 -10.51 -15.21 21.78
N THR A 373 -10.38 -14.53 22.92
CA THR A 373 -9.24 -14.70 23.84
C THR A 373 -9.13 -16.14 24.33
N ALA A 374 -10.23 -16.72 24.83
CA ALA A 374 -10.26 -18.08 25.33
C ALA A 374 -9.87 -19.11 24.26
N ALA A 375 -10.21 -18.87 23.00
CA ALA A 375 -9.87 -19.77 21.89
C ALA A 375 -8.39 -19.67 21.48
N ILE A 376 -7.78 -18.48 21.57
CA ILE A 376 -6.32 -18.33 21.37
C ILE A 376 -5.56 -19.07 22.48
N GLU A 377 -6.02 -18.95 23.73
CA GLU A 377 -5.45 -19.64 24.88
C GLU A 377 -5.61 -21.16 24.78
N SER A 378 -6.79 -21.67 24.41
CA SER A 378 -7.05 -23.11 24.30
C SER A 378 -6.19 -23.77 23.21
N ARG A 379 -5.84 -23.05 22.15
CA ARG A 379 -4.95 -23.52 21.09
C ARG A 379 -3.46 -23.31 21.40
N ASN A 380 -3.11 -22.78 22.57
CA ASN A 380 -1.74 -22.44 22.97
C ASN A 380 -1.01 -21.59 21.90
N GLU A 381 -1.74 -20.63 21.32
CA GLU A 381 -1.16 -19.75 20.30
C GLU A 381 -0.37 -18.63 20.96
N ARG A 382 0.78 -18.26 20.35
CA ARG A 382 1.65 -17.17 20.82
C ARG A 382 0.95 -15.79 20.86
N GLY A 383 -0.24 -15.66 20.30
CA GLY A 383 -0.92 -14.38 20.10
C GLY A 383 -0.23 -13.51 19.05
N TYR A 384 -0.47 -12.20 19.11
CA TYR A 384 -0.06 -11.23 18.08
C TYR A 384 0.83 -10.11 18.64
N PRO A 385 2.03 -10.43 19.15
CA PRO A 385 2.88 -9.42 19.76
C PRO A 385 3.25 -8.35 18.73
N ALA A 386 3.03 -7.08 19.06
CA ALA A 386 3.49 -5.99 18.22
C ALA A 386 5.03 -5.98 18.17
N PRO A 387 5.62 -5.48 17.07
CA PRO A 387 7.07 -5.35 16.96
C PRO A 387 7.67 -4.60 18.15
N ARG A 388 8.79 -5.12 18.69
CA ARG A 388 9.57 -4.49 19.77
C ARG A 388 8.77 -4.23 21.07
N GLY A 389 7.73 -5.03 21.32
CA GLY A 389 6.92 -4.91 22.54
C GLY A 389 6.04 -3.66 22.57
N TYR A 390 5.77 -3.04 21.42
CA TYR A 390 4.91 -1.87 21.33
C TYR A 390 3.51 -2.18 21.88
N GLN A 391 2.99 -1.28 22.71
CA GLN A 391 1.63 -1.40 23.26
C GLN A 391 0.82 -0.20 22.81
N PRO A 392 -0.19 -0.39 21.95
CA PRO A 392 -1.08 0.69 21.56
C PRO A 392 -1.97 1.08 22.76
N PRO A 393 -2.39 2.35 22.87
CA PRO A 393 -3.19 2.80 24.01
C PRO A 393 -4.59 2.19 23.97
N GLY A 394 -5.27 2.13 25.12
CA GLY A 394 -6.71 1.82 25.14
C GLY A 394 -7.51 2.92 24.43
N ILE A 395 -8.67 2.60 23.84
CA ILE A 395 -9.48 3.63 23.16
C ILE A 395 -9.95 4.72 24.13
N ARG A 396 -10.34 4.38 25.37
CA ARG A 396 -10.69 5.39 26.39
C ARG A 396 -9.53 6.31 26.73
N GLU A 397 -8.35 5.73 26.97
CA GLU A 397 -7.13 6.50 27.23
C GLU A 397 -6.82 7.44 26.05
N PHE A 398 -6.91 6.92 24.82
CA PHE A 398 -6.72 7.72 23.63
C PHE A 398 -7.69 8.89 23.59
N ILE A 399 -8.99 8.66 23.77
CA ILE A 399 -10.01 9.72 23.75
C ILE A 399 -9.63 10.81 24.76
N ASP A 400 -9.35 10.44 26.00
CA ASP A 400 -9.01 11.38 27.07
C ASP A 400 -7.77 12.22 26.75
N LYS A 401 -6.68 11.58 26.34
CA LYS A 401 -5.41 12.26 26.07
C LYS A 401 -5.49 13.08 24.79
N ARG A 402 -6.12 12.56 23.73
CA ARG A 402 -6.22 13.20 22.42
C ARG A 402 -7.12 14.43 22.46
N THR A 403 -8.33 14.35 23.06
CA THR A 403 -9.22 15.51 23.14
C THR A 403 -8.60 16.62 24.00
N SER A 404 -7.85 16.25 25.05
CA SER A 404 -7.10 17.21 25.86
C SER A 404 -5.98 17.90 25.07
N SER A 405 -5.25 17.14 24.24
CA SER A 405 -4.24 17.69 23.32
C SER A 405 -4.87 18.64 22.30
N ILE A 406 -5.93 18.19 21.61
CA ILE A 406 -6.65 19.01 20.63
C ILE A 406 -7.07 20.35 21.23
N LYS A 407 -7.67 20.34 22.44
CA LYS A 407 -8.07 21.58 23.13
C LYS A 407 -6.89 22.52 23.39
N ARG A 408 -5.71 21.99 23.73
CA ARG A 408 -4.48 22.78 23.92
C ARG A 408 -3.87 23.27 22.60
N GLN A 409 -4.05 22.55 21.50
CA GLN A 409 -3.60 23.01 20.18
C GLN A 409 -4.48 24.15 19.67
N LEU A 410 -5.80 23.99 19.76
CA LEU A 410 -6.76 24.98 19.29
C LEU A 410 -6.72 26.29 20.08
N ASN A 411 -6.26 26.27 21.33
CA ASN A 411 -6.06 27.49 22.14
C ASN A 411 -4.62 28.03 22.11
N GLY A 412 -3.75 27.49 21.26
CA GLY A 412 -2.37 27.95 21.09
C GLY A 412 -1.41 27.58 22.22
N LYS A 413 -1.80 26.71 23.17
CA LYS A 413 -0.94 26.27 24.29
C LYS A 413 0.05 25.17 23.89
N GLU A 414 -0.16 24.48 22.77
CA GLU A 414 0.80 23.51 22.23
C GLU A 414 0.76 23.50 20.70
N THR A 415 1.89 23.25 20.04
CA THR A 415 2.00 23.17 18.57
C THR A 415 1.73 21.76 18.01
N GLY A 416 1.74 20.78 18.90
CA GLY A 416 1.57 19.36 18.58
C GLY A 416 2.87 18.67 18.16
N TYR A 417 2.82 17.34 18.16
CA TYR A 417 3.88 16.45 17.74
C TYR A 417 3.92 16.34 16.21
N ILE A 418 5.10 16.49 15.62
CA ILE A 418 5.36 16.21 14.20
C ILE A 418 6.20 14.95 14.14
N PHE A 419 5.70 13.93 13.43
CA PHE A 419 6.43 12.69 13.28
C PHE A 419 7.65 12.87 12.39
N VAL A 420 8.81 12.40 12.83
CA VAL A 420 10.06 12.43 12.07
C VAL A 420 10.46 10.99 11.74
N HIS A 421 10.70 10.71 10.46
CA HIS A 421 11.19 9.40 10.06
C HIS A 421 12.60 9.16 10.60
N GLY A 422 12.78 8.10 11.38
CA GLY A 422 14.08 7.71 11.91
C GLY A 422 15.04 7.08 10.90
N ARG A 423 14.77 7.17 9.58
CA ARG A 423 15.61 6.59 8.51
C ARG A 423 16.07 7.67 7.53
N PRO A 424 17.31 7.59 7.00
CA PRO A 424 17.71 8.39 5.85
C PRO A 424 16.72 8.22 4.69
N GLY A 425 16.32 9.33 4.06
CA GLY A 425 15.31 9.33 2.98
C GLY A 425 13.86 9.50 3.43
N GLY A 426 13.60 9.74 4.73
CA GLY A 426 12.32 10.24 5.21
C GLY A 426 11.16 9.24 5.07
N ARG A 427 9.98 9.77 4.76
CA ARG A 427 8.72 9.07 4.45
C ARG A 427 8.81 8.10 3.30
N LEU A 428 9.55 8.51 2.29
CA LEU A 428 9.89 7.61 1.22
C LEU A 428 10.99 6.66 1.64
N GLY A 429 11.65 6.71 2.80
CA GLY A 429 12.77 5.85 3.27
C GLY A 429 12.75 4.36 2.92
N HIS A 430 11.56 3.75 2.76
CA HIS A 430 11.39 2.36 2.28
C HIS A 430 11.35 2.23 0.74
N LEU A 431 10.96 3.30 0.03
CA LEU A 431 11.08 3.58 -1.42
C LEU A 431 12.34 4.42 -1.76
N ALA A 432 12.96 5.09 -0.79
CA ALA A 432 14.11 5.98 -0.84
C ALA A 432 15.40 5.20 -0.59
N GLN A 433 15.38 3.94 -1.00
CA GLN A 433 16.33 3.53 -2.03
C GLN A 433 15.80 3.99 -3.43
N GLY A 434 15.77 5.26 -3.83
CA GLY A 434 16.56 6.41 -3.43
C GLY A 434 16.33 7.58 -4.40
N GLY A 435 17.40 8.18 -4.92
CA GLY A 435 17.39 8.77 -6.26
C GLY A 435 17.12 7.67 -7.31
N PHE A 436 17.58 7.85 -8.55
CA PHE A 436 17.58 6.74 -9.51
C PHE A 436 18.66 5.72 -9.10
N GLY A 437 18.35 4.97 -8.03
CA GLY A 437 19.12 3.89 -7.45
C GLY A 437 18.84 2.56 -8.14
N ARG A 438 19.41 1.46 -7.64
CA ARG A 438 19.25 0.11 -8.24
C ARG A 438 17.80 -0.33 -8.41
N GLY A 439 16.93 0.10 -7.48
CA GLY A 439 15.47 -0.09 -7.53
C GLY A 439 14.84 0.41 -8.81
N ARG A 440 15.03 1.70 -9.06
CA ARG A 440 14.52 2.38 -10.25
C ARG A 440 15.24 1.93 -11.51
N LEU A 441 16.54 1.62 -11.44
CA LEU A 441 17.28 1.05 -12.56
C LEU A 441 16.69 -0.30 -13.01
N ALA A 442 16.36 -1.20 -12.09
CA ALA A 442 15.75 -2.49 -12.43
C ALA A 442 14.42 -2.31 -13.17
N MET A 443 13.54 -1.47 -12.63
CA MET A 443 12.28 -1.13 -13.28
C MET A 443 12.49 -0.52 -14.67
N HIS A 444 13.47 0.36 -14.78
CA HIS A 444 13.77 1.04 -16.01
C HIS A 444 14.30 0.08 -17.10
N MET A 445 15.16 -0.86 -16.70
CA MET A 445 15.64 -1.93 -17.57
C MET A 445 14.51 -2.85 -18.01
N LEU A 446 13.56 -3.20 -17.12
CA LEU A 446 12.39 -3.99 -17.49
C LEU A 446 11.52 -3.27 -18.52
N ILE A 447 11.28 -1.97 -18.33
CA ILE A 447 10.42 -1.16 -19.21
C ILE A 447 11.02 -0.96 -20.61
N GLN A 448 12.35 -0.83 -20.72
CA GLN A 448 13.01 -0.64 -22.01
C GLN A 448 13.42 -1.94 -22.69
N GLY A 449 13.73 -2.97 -21.91
CA GLY A 449 14.21 -4.26 -22.40
C GLY A 449 13.11 -5.23 -22.78
N ASP A 450 11.94 -5.18 -22.14
CA ASP A 450 10.80 -6.05 -22.48
C ASP A 450 10.10 -5.60 -23.77
N LEU A 451 10.72 -5.94 -24.91
CA LEU A 451 10.25 -5.53 -26.25
C LEU A 451 9.00 -6.30 -26.70
N ASN A 452 8.75 -7.47 -26.11
CA ASN A 452 7.64 -8.34 -26.46
C ASN A 452 6.45 -8.24 -25.48
N GLU A 453 6.59 -7.43 -24.43
CA GLU A 453 5.60 -7.13 -23.39
C GLU A 453 5.19 -8.34 -22.53
N ASP A 454 6.06 -9.33 -22.37
CA ASP A 454 5.82 -10.53 -21.54
C ASP A 454 6.12 -10.35 -20.05
N LYS A 455 6.48 -9.12 -19.64
CA LYS A 455 6.84 -8.70 -18.28
C LYS A 455 8.14 -9.32 -17.77
N SER A 456 8.99 -9.77 -18.68
CA SER A 456 10.33 -10.28 -18.39
C SER A 456 11.32 -9.81 -19.47
N ILE A 457 12.61 -9.93 -19.18
CA ILE A 457 13.68 -9.63 -20.16
C ILE A 457 14.44 -10.92 -20.47
N SER A 458 14.45 -11.33 -21.74
CA SER A 458 15.33 -12.39 -22.23
C SER A 458 16.78 -11.92 -22.39
N LYS A 459 17.73 -12.86 -22.54
CA LYS A 459 19.13 -12.52 -22.84
C LYS A 459 19.28 -11.59 -24.05
N LYS A 460 18.58 -11.89 -25.14
CA LYS A 460 18.63 -11.09 -26.37
C LYS A 460 18.14 -9.65 -26.12
N GLU A 461 17.03 -9.51 -25.42
CA GLU A 461 16.44 -8.22 -25.06
C GLU A 461 17.34 -7.38 -24.16
N LEU A 462 17.93 -7.99 -23.13
CA LEU A 462 18.85 -7.32 -22.23
C LEU A 462 20.08 -6.77 -22.98
N LEU A 463 20.70 -7.61 -23.81
CA LEU A 463 21.88 -7.23 -24.60
C LEU A 463 21.54 -6.14 -25.62
N THR A 464 20.36 -6.21 -26.25
CA THR A 464 19.89 -5.20 -27.21
C THR A 464 19.71 -3.85 -26.53
N MET A 465 19.05 -3.82 -25.38
CA MET A 465 18.84 -2.60 -24.60
C MET A 465 20.17 -1.99 -24.13
N LEU A 466 21.08 -2.79 -23.56
CA LEU A 466 22.38 -2.30 -23.08
C LEU A 466 23.26 -1.75 -24.22
N SER A 467 23.24 -2.42 -25.39
CA SER A 467 23.93 -1.93 -26.59
C SER A 467 23.39 -0.57 -27.02
N GLY A 468 22.05 -0.44 -27.06
CA GLY A 468 21.38 0.82 -27.38
C GLY A 468 21.68 1.94 -26.40
N TRP A 469 21.76 1.65 -25.10
CA TRP A 469 22.19 2.62 -24.09
C TRP A 469 23.59 3.16 -24.38
N PHE A 470 24.54 2.26 -24.66
CA PHE A 470 25.90 2.68 -24.96
C PHE A 470 25.96 3.52 -26.24
N ASP A 471 25.24 3.14 -27.29
CA ASP A 471 25.17 3.89 -28.55
C ASP A 471 24.62 5.32 -28.37
N VAL A 472 23.64 5.49 -27.48
CA VAL A 472 23.10 6.82 -27.15
C VAL A 472 24.11 7.67 -26.37
N MET A 473 24.94 7.04 -25.54
CA MET A 473 25.98 7.73 -24.76
C MET A 473 27.21 8.08 -25.60
N ASP A 474 27.65 7.18 -26.48
CA ASP A 474 28.80 7.33 -27.38
C ASP A 474 28.42 8.06 -28.68
N ARG A 475 28.00 9.31 -28.54
CA ARG A 475 27.51 10.13 -29.66
C ARG A 475 28.54 10.32 -30.77
N GLU A 476 29.82 10.35 -30.41
CA GLU A 476 30.94 10.53 -31.34
C GLU A 476 31.39 9.19 -31.96
N LYS A 477 30.81 8.06 -31.55
CA LYS A 477 31.16 6.71 -32.00
C LYS A 477 32.64 6.40 -31.79
N ALA A 478 33.21 6.87 -30.69
CA ALA A 478 34.60 6.64 -30.32
C ALA A 478 34.87 5.20 -29.85
N GLY A 479 33.80 4.43 -29.57
CA GLY A 479 33.85 3.05 -29.07
C GLY A 479 34.16 2.94 -27.58
N LYS A 480 34.50 4.04 -26.91
CA LYS A 480 34.90 4.09 -25.50
C LYS A 480 34.58 5.43 -24.86
N LEU A 481 34.25 5.41 -23.56
CA LEU A 481 33.92 6.61 -22.78
C LEU A 481 34.69 6.62 -21.46
N ASN A 482 35.39 7.71 -21.15
CA ASN A 482 35.93 7.89 -19.80
C ASN A 482 34.81 8.06 -18.76
N LYS A 483 35.14 7.88 -17.48
CA LYS A 483 34.17 7.93 -16.36
C LYS A 483 33.29 9.17 -16.33
N ALA A 484 33.86 10.35 -16.57
CA ALA A 484 33.11 11.60 -16.52
C ALA A 484 32.11 11.69 -17.68
N ALA A 485 32.54 11.34 -18.90
CA ALA A 485 31.70 11.32 -20.09
C ALA A 485 30.56 10.30 -19.97
N PHE A 486 30.88 9.09 -19.52
CA PHE A 486 29.91 8.02 -19.29
C PHE A 486 28.82 8.46 -18.31
N ILE A 487 29.21 8.92 -17.11
CA ILE A 487 28.25 9.33 -16.07
C ILE A 487 27.37 10.49 -16.54
N LYS A 488 27.95 11.47 -17.24
CA LYS A 488 27.22 12.63 -17.79
C LYS A 488 26.16 12.22 -18.82
N ALA A 489 26.40 11.15 -19.57
CA ALA A 489 25.54 10.69 -20.66
C ALA A 489 24.46 9.69 -20.22
N LEU A 490 24.58 9.06 -19.05
CA LEU A 490 23.58 8.09 -18.52
C LEU A 490 22.12 8.59 -18.54
N PRO A 491 21.79 9.86 -18.21
CA PRO A 491 20.42 10.36 -18.33
C PRO A 491 19.86 10.27 -19.77
N ASP A 492 20.70 10.43 -20.80
CA ASP A 492 20.28 10.34 -22.20
C ASP A 492 19.96 8.88 -22.58
N ALA A 493 20.76 7.92 -22.10
CA ALA A 493 20.48 6.50 -22.30
C ALA A 493 19.17 6.06 -21.65
N PHE A 494 18.87 6.57 -20.45
CA PHE A 494 17.64 6.22 -19.74
C PHE A 494 16.40 6.96 -20.31
N PHE A 495 16.58 8.12 -20.92
CA PHE A 495 15.45 8.91 -21.41
C PHE A 495 15.72 9.43 -22.83
N PRO A 496 15.81 8.54 -23.84
CA PRO A 496 16.19 8.92 -25.20
C PRO A 496 15.12 9.75 -25.92
N SER A 497 13.86 9.69 -25.49
CA SER A 497 12.72 10.30 -26.22
C SER A 497 11.75 11.10 -25.34
N GLY A 498 12.19 11.56 -24.17
CA GLY A 498 11.30 12.25 -23.21
C GLY A 498 11.98 13.31 -22.35
N ARG A 499 11.18 14.09 -21.62
CA ARG A 499 11.72 15.05 -20.64
C ARG A 499 12.38 14.29 -19.48
N LYS A 500 13.66 14.55 -19.27
CA LYS A 500 14.42 13.99 -18.15
C LYS A 500 13.80 14.43 -16.82
N PRO A 501 13.52 13.50 -15.88
CA PRO A 501 13.04 13.87 -14.56
C PRO A 501 14.04 14.80 -13.83
N LEU A 502 13.53 15.72 -13.01
CA LEU A 502 14.38 16.57 -12.17
C LEU A 502 15.05 15.73 -11.07
N GLY A 503 16.38 15.83 -10.95
CA GLY A 503 17.17 15.13 -9.93
C GLY A 503 18.43 14.46 -10.48
N ARG A 504 19.24 13.84 -9.61
CA ARG A 504 20.41 13.05 -10.03
C ARG A 504 19.96 11.71 -10.62
N ILE A 505 20.31 11.49 -11.88
CA ILE A 505 19.97 10.30 -12.66
C ILE A 505 21.25 9.73 -13.28
N PRO A 506 21.68 8.51 -12.92
CA PRO A 506 21.31 7.76 -11.73
C PRO A 506 21.91 8.38 -10.44
N GLU A 507 21.69 7.75 -9.29
CA GLU A 507 22.48 8.05 -8.09
C GLU A 507 23.98 7.81 -8.32
N PRO A 508 24.90 8.55 -7.67
CA PRO A 508 26.33 8.41 -7.91
C PRO A 508 26.87 6.99 -7.76
N TYR A 509 26.41 6.23 -6.76
CA TYR A 509 26.87 4.85 -6.58
C TYR A 509 26.40 3.92 -7.71
N VAL A 510 25.25 4.21 -8.33
CA VAL A 510 24.75 3.47 -9.49
C VAL A 510 25.48 3.90 -10.75
N ALA A 511 25.75 5.20 -10.92
CA ALA A 511 26.52 5.72 -12.04
C ALA A 511 27.94 5.13 -12.07
N VAL A 512 28.60 5.13 -10.91
CA VAL A 512 29.92 4.54 -10.72
C VAL A 512 29.88 3.02 -10.89
N GLY A 513 28.88 2.34 -10.32
CA GLY A 513 28.75 0.89 -10.49
C GLY A 513 28.52 0.47 -11.95
N LEU A 514 27.67 1.19 -12.69
CA LEU A 514 27.49 0.96 -14.13
C LEU A 514 28.77 1.22 -14.92
N PHE A 515 29.52 2.27 -14.55
CA PHE A 515 30.82 2.53 -15.16
C PHE A 515 31.80 1.38 -14.90
N SER A 516 31.94 0.91 -13.66
CA SER A 516 32.82 -0.22 -13.32
C SER A 516 32.42 -1.52 -14.04
N LEU A 517 31.13 -1.73 -14.31
CA LEU A 517 30.69 -2.86 -15.15
C LEU A 517 31.05 -2.65 -16.63
N ALA A 518 31.14 -1.41 -17.08
CA ALA A 518 31.56 -1.08 -18.44
C ALA A 518 33.08 -0.96 -18.62
N ASP A 519 33.85 -0.91 -17.53
CA ASP A 519 35.32 -0.80 -17.44
C ASP A 519 35.85 -2.03 -16.69
N SER A 520 35.53 -3.23 -17.21
CA SER A 520 35.78 -4.50 -16.53
C SER A 520 37.26 -4.93 -16.53
N ASP A 521 38.07 -4.34 -17.40
CA ASP A 521 39.52 -4.50 -17.51
C ASP A 521 40.31 -3.41 -16.73
N GLU A 522 39.60 -2.47 -16.10
CA GLU A 522 40.14 -1.42 -15.24
C GLU A 522 41.14 -0.47 -15.94
N ASP A 523 40.96 -0.24 -17.24
CA ASP A 523 41.79 0.67 -18.04
C ASP A 523 41.31 2.15 -17.95
N GLY A 524 40.18 2.37 -17.27
CA GLY A 524 39.57 3.68 -17.08
C GLY A 524 38.61 4.09 -18.20
N MET A 525 38.30 3.17 -19.13
CA MET A 525 37.45 3.40 -20.29
C MET A 525 36.28 2.42 -20.32
N ALA A 526 35.06 2.97 -20.26
CA ALA A 526 33.85 2.19 -20.46
C ALA A 526 33.69 1.80 -21.94
N THR A 527 33.48 0.51 -22.23
CA THR A 527 33.17 -0.01 -23.57
C THR A 527 31.82 -0.72 -23.62
N LYS A 528 31.22 -0.80 -24.82
CA LYS A 528 30.00 -1.56 -25.05
C LYS A 528 30.18 -3.04 -24.69
N GLN A 529 31.30 -3.63 -25.13
CA GLN A 529 31.58 -5.05 -24.96
C GLN A 529 31.65 -5.43 -23.48
N SER A 530 32.39 -4.66 -22.69
CA SER A 530 32.50 -4.85 -21.24
C SER A 530 31.14 -4.73 -20.56
N LEU A 531 30.37 -3.66 -20.87
CA LEU A 531 29.04 -3.45 -20.30
C LEU A 531 28.09 -4.63 -20.59
N THR A 532 28.05 -5.11 -21.84
CA THR A 532 27.20 -6.24 -22.21
C THR A 532 27.65 -7.55 -21.57
N SER A 533 28.97 -7.81 -21.49
CA SER A 533 29.52 -9.06 -20.94
C SER A 533 29.29 -9.18 -19.44
N SER A 534 29.43 -8.08 -18.68
CA SER A 534 29.20 -8.08 -17.23
C SER A 534 27.74 -8.37 -16.87
N PHE A 535 26.79 -7.94 -17.71
CA PHE A 535 25.36 -8.24 -17.52
C PHE A 535 24.96 -9.61 -18.09
N ASP A 536 25.67 -10.12 -19.10
CA ASP A 536 25.45 -11.49 -19.58
C ASP A 536 25.82 -12.53 -18.52
N GLY A 537 26.99 -12.35 -17.86
CA GLY A 537 27.38 -13.20 -16.73
C GLY A 537 26.41 -13.13 -15.54
N LEU A 538 25.62 -12.06 -15.42
CA LEU A 538 24.55 -11.96 -14.42
C LEU A 538 23.34 -12.83 -14.78
N LEU A 539 22.96 -12.88 -16.05
CA LEU A 539 21.86 -13.72 -16.54
C LEU A 539 22.16 -15.20 -16.31
N GLU A 540 23.37 -15.64 -16.65
CA GLU A 540 23.80 -17.03 -16.46
C GLU A 540 23.74 -17.47 -14.98
N LYS A 541 24.05 -16.55 -14.06
CA LYS A 541 24.00 -16.81 -12.61
C LYS A 541 22.58 -16.85 -12.05
N LEU A 542 21.66 -16.04 -12.57
CA LEU A 542 20.32 -15.85 -11.99
C LEU A 542 19.21 -16.65 -12.70
N ALA A 543 19.44 -17.06 -13.94
CA ALA A 543 18.48 -17.82 -14.75
C ALA A 543 19.23 -18.79 -15.69
N PRO A 544 19.77 -19.90 -15.16
CA PRO A 544 20.56 -20.85 -15.95
C PRO A 544 19.72 -21.55 -17.03
N GLY A 545 20.23 -21.56 -18.28
CA GLY A 545 19.59 -22.20 -19.44
C GLY A 545 19.23 -21.23 -20.58
N ASN A 546 19.04 -21.75 -21.79
CA ASN A 546 18.89 -20.96 -23.04
C ASN A 546 17.64 -20.05 -23.11
N SER A 547 16.66 -20.20 -22.20
CA SER A 547 15.48 -19.34 -22.14
C SER A 547 15.51 -18.32 -20.99
N GLY A 548 16.65 -18.13 -20.30
CA GLY A 548 16.76 -17.33 -19.08
C GLY A 548 16.12 -15.94 -19.18
N LYS A 549 14.93 -15.78 -18.58
CA LYS A 549 14.17 -14.53 -18.50
C LYS A 549 14.25 -13.94 -17.10
N LEU A 550 14.48 -12.64 -16.99
CA LEU A 550 14.47 -11.92 -15.72
C LEU A 550 13.18 -11.12 -15.57
N ASN A 551 12.39 -11.43 -14.53
CA ASN A 551 11.32 -10.56 -14.08
C ASN A 551 11.87 -9.44 -13.17
N GLU A 552 11.02 -8.49 -12.80
CA GLU A 552 11.36 -7.37 -11.91
C GLU A 552 12.15 -7.81 -10.67
N HIS A 553 11.71 -8.89 -10.01
CA HIS A 553 12.31 -9.36 -8.77
C HIS A 553 13.71 -9.94 -8.98
N SER A 554 13.89 -10.77 -10.02
CA SER A 554 15.19 -11.36 -10.35
C SER A 554 16.20 -10.29 -10.78
N LEU A 555 15.75 -9.31 -11.56
CA LEU A 555 16.57 -8.19 -12.01
C LEU A 555 17.01 -7.30 -10.83
N MET A 556 16.11 -7.07 -9.87
CA MET A 556 16.41 -6.37 -8.63
C MET A 556 17.48 -7.06 -7.78
N ILE A 557 17.42 -8.39 -7.69
CA ILE A 557 18.43 -9.18 -6.99
C ILE A 557 19.77 -9.08 -7.72
N GLY A 558 19.77 -9.19 -9.04
CA GLY A 558 21.00 -9.15 -9.83
C GLY A 558 21.72 -7.81 -9.83
N LEU A 559 20.98 -6.71 -9.93
CA LEU A 559 21.56 -5.39 -9.80
C LEU A 559 22.15 -5.14 -8.41
N ARG A 560 21.62 -5.79 -7.38
CA ARG A 560 22.20 -5.71 -6.03
C ARG A 560 23.53 -6.43 -5.90
N SER A 561 23.75 -7.52 -6.63
CA SER A 561 25.03 -8.23 -6.64
C SER A 561 26.10 -7.55 -7.49
N LEU A 562 25.72 -6.82 -8.53
CA LEU A 562 26.69 -6.14 -9.41
C LEU A 562 27.10 -4.75 -8.93
N ILE A 563 26.14 -3.97 -8.44
CA ILE A 563 26.36 -2.57 -8.08
C ILE A 563 26.32 -2.46 -6.57
N HIS A 564 27.44 -2.23 -5.90
CA HIS A 564 27.48 -2.11 -4.44
C HIS A 564 27.27 -0.66 -3.97
N GLN A 565 26.52 -0.51 -2.88
CA GLN A 565 26.36 0.78 -2.21
C GLN A 565 27.30 0.79 -0.98
N SER A 566 28.38 1.56 -1.05
CA SER A 566 29.27 1.80 0.09
C SER A 566 28.48 2.38 1.26
N ARG A 567 28.64 1.84 2.47
CA ARG A 567 27.98 2.33 3.70
C ARG A 567 28.76 3.43 4.43
N ASN A 568 29.91 3.86 3.93
CA ASN A 568 30.75 4.82 4.64
C ASN A 568 30.90 6.13 3.86
N GLY A 569 30.09 7.13 4.23
CA GLY A 569 30.39 8.54 4.02
C GLY A 569 31.31 9.07 5.13
N GLY A 570 32.45 8.40 5.33
CA GLY A 570 33.53 8.88 6.18
C GLY A 570 34.80 8.90 5.34
N GLU A 571 35.28 10.10 5.02
CA GLU A 571 36.61 10.32 4.47
C GLU A 571 37.63 9.50 5.28
N LYS A 572 38.40 8.67 4.60
CA LYS A 572 39.77 8.43 5.00
C LYS A 572 40.63 9.08 3.94
N ARG A 573 41.36 10.11 4.37
CA ARG A 573 42.55 10.63 3.71
C ARG A 573 43.54 9.51 3.43
#